data_AF-A0A9W8PY35-F1
#
_entry.id   AF-A0A9W8PY35-F1
#
_cell.length_a   1.000
_cell.length_b   1.000
_cell.length_c   1.000
_cell.angle_alpha   90.00
_cell.angle_beta   90.00
_cell.angle_gamma   90.00
#
_symmetry.space_group_name_H-M   'P 1'
#
loop_
_entity.id
_entity.type
_entity.pdbx_description
1 polymer ?
#
loop_
_entity_poly.entity_id
_entity_poly.type
_entity_poly.pdbx_seq_one_letter_code
_entity_poly.pdbx_strand_id
1 'polypeptide(L)' 'MAISGSADSPVKQQLVDKLPKRFKGIKFGIQSNQDIANQAVLEVSDRLLYDIENNRAPYRHGPLDSRLVSDSHWAQISRQ' A
#
# COMPACT_ATOMS: atom_id res chain seq x y z
N MET A 1 -21.91 -0.14 40.97
CA MET A 1 -21.90 -0.96 39.74
C MET A 1 -21.69 -0.02 38.57
N ALA A 2 -20.65 -0.27 37.77
CA ALA A 2 -20.10 0.66 36.79
C ALA A 2 -21.01 0.86 35.56
N ILE A 3 -21.11 2.10 35.10
CA ILE A 3 -21.73 2.46 33.82
C ILE A 3 -20.75 2.13 32.69
N SER A 4 -21.03 1.07 31.93
CA SER A 4 -20.31 0.72 30.71
C SER A 4 -20.76 1.66 29.58
N GLY A 5 -20.10 2.81 29.45
CA GLY A 5 -20.24 3.68 28.29
C GLY A 5 -19.54 3.07 27.09
N SER A 6 -20.26 2.32 26.27
CA SER A 6 -19.79 1.87 24.95
C SER A 6 -19.63 3.08 24.02
N ALA A 7 -18.39 3.55 23.86
CA ALA A 7 -18.03 4.69 23.02
C ALA A 7 -17.98 4.36 21.51
N ASP A 8 -18.99 3.65 20.99
CA ASP A 8 -19.11 3.32 19.56
C ASP A 8 -20.38 3.96 18.96
N SER A 9 -20.58 5.25 19.24
CA SER A 9 -21.50 6.07 18.46
C SER A 9 -20.72 6.68 17.29
N PRO A 10 -21.17 6.57 16.04
CA PRO A 10 -20.46 7.17 14.92
C PRO A 10 -20.39 8.69 15.12
N VAL A 11 -19.17 9.20 15.33
CA VAL A 11 -18.89 10.63 15.46
C VAL A 11 -19.37 11.35 14.19
N LYS A 12 -19.91 12.57 14.35
CA LYS A 12 -20.40 13.40 13.25
C LYS A 12 -19.35 13.47 12.13
N GLN A 13 -19.68 12.95 10.96
CA GLN A 13 -18.80 12.95 9.80
C GLN A 13 -18.63 14.39 9.28
N GLN A 14 -17.39 14.83 9.11
CA GLN A 14 -17.07 16.13 8.55
C GLN A 14 -17.19 16.08 7.02
N LEU A 15 -17.92 17.03 6.43
CA LEU A 15 -17.90 17.23 4.98
C LEU A 15 -16.53 17.79 4.59
N VAL A 16 -15.80 17.05 3.75
CA VAL A 16 -14.51 17.47 3.21
C VAL A 16 -14.63 17.60 1.70
N ASP A 17 -14.66 18.85 1.22
CA ASP A 17 -14.69 19.14 -0.21
C ASP A 17 -13.30 18.95 -0.84
N LYS A 18 -13.25 18.11 -1.88
CA LYS A 18 -12.06 17.88 -2.70
C LYS A 18 -12.25 18.53 -4.07
N LEU A 19 -12.03 19.84 -4.14
CA LEU A 19 -12.16 20.62 -5.38
C LEU A 19 -11.19 20.13 -6.47
N PRO A 20 -11.60 20.08 -7.74
CA PRO A 20 -10.73 19.71 -8.84
C PRO A 20 -9.61 20.74 -9.02
N LYS A 21 -8.36 20.27 -9.10
CA LYS A 21 -7.17 21.11 -9.25
C LYS A 21 -6.49 20.83 -10.59
N ARG A 22 -5.84 21.85 -11.17
CA ARG A 22 -5.00 21.72 -12.38
C ARG A 22 -3.53 21.85 -12.00
N PHE A 23 -2.66 21.08 -12.65
CA PHE A 23 -1.21 21.23 -12.50
C PHE A 23 -0.76 22.55 -13.12
N LYS A 24 -0.10 23.42 -12.33
CA LYS A 24 0.44 24.71 -12.81
C LYS A 24 1.83 24.59 -13.46
N GLY A 25 2.55 23.53 -13.14
CA GLY A 25 3.91 23.27 -13.61
C GLY A 25 4.49 22.04 -12.91
N ILE A 26 5.58 21.52 -13.46
CA ILE A 26 6.27 20.33 -12.95
C ILE A 26 7.64 20.77 -12.45
N LYS A 27 8.00 20.35 -11.23
CA LYS A 27 9.32 20.59 -10.65
C LYS A 27 10.10 19.29 -10.67
N PHE A 28 11.26 19.30 -11.32
CA PHE A 28 12.20 18.20 -11.28
C PHE A 28 13.18 18.42 -10.12
N GLY A 29 13.60 17.34 -9.49
CA GLY A 29 14.51 17.37 -8.35
C GLY A 29 15.00 15.97 -8.01
N ILE A 30 15.88 15.91 -7.01
CA ILE A 30 16.41 14.66 -6.48
C ILE A 30 15.72 14.42 -5.14
N GLN A 31 15.36 13.17 -4.87
CA GLN A 31 14.75 12.76 -3.62
C GLN A 31 15.83 12.41 -2.59
N SER A 32 15.68 12.85 -1.34
CA SER A 32 16.61 12.48 -0.27
C SER A 32 16.39 11.02 0.15
N ASN A 33 17.41 10.39 0.74
CA ASN A 33 17.28 9.02 1.24
C ASN A 33 16.14 8.89 2.27
N GLN A 34 15.94 9.91 3.10
CA GLN A 34 14.86 9.93 4.09
C GLN A 34 13.50 10.05 3.40
N ASP A 35 13.37 10.88 2.36
CA ASP A 35 12.12 10.99 1.60
C ASP A 35 11.82 9.71 0.81
N ILE A 36 12.84 8.98 0.34
CA ILE A 36 12.67 7.67 -0.30
C ILE A 36 12.12 6.68 0.72
N ALA A 37 12.72 6.60 1.91
CA ALA A 37 12.26 5.71 2.97
C ALA A 37 10.85 6.04 3.46
N ASN A 38 10.50 7.33 3.57
CA ASN A 38 9.18 7.78 3.98
C ASN A 38 8.07 7.43 2.96
N GLN A 39 8.41 7.39 1.68
CA GLN A 39 7.49 6.97 0.62
C GLN A 39 7.45 5.46 0.43
N ALA A 40 8.53 4.75 0.78
CA ALA A 40 8.61 3.30 0.67
C ALA A 40 7.61 2.62 1.61
N VAL A 41 6.75 1.78 1.02
CA VAL A 41 5.82 0.92 1.78
C VAL A 41 6.54 -0.30 2.36
N LEU A 42 7.62 -0.72 1.71
CA LEU A 42 8.34 -1.94 2.01
C LEU A 42 9.83 -1.82 1.67
N GLU A 43 10.67 -2.43 2.51
CA GLU A 43 12.06 -2.77 2.19
C GLU A 43 12.11 -4.09 1.40
N VAL A 44 12.76 -4.04 0.24
CA VAL A 44 13.07 -5.22 -0.58
C VAL A 44 14.49 -5.67 -0.25
N SER A 45 14.61 -6.80 0.43
CA SER A 45 15.88 -7.38 0.87
C SER A 45 16.19 -8.72 0.19
N ASP A 46 15.18 -9.39 -0.36
CA ASP A 46 15.32 -10.66 -1.04
C ASP A 46 15.40 -10.51 -2.55
N ARG A 47 16.25 -11.32 -3.18
CA ARG A 47 16.43 -11.34 -4.64
C ARG A 47 15.51 -12.34 -5.35
N LEU A 48 14.87 -13.24 -4.61
CA LEU A 48 13.99 -14.26 -5.16
C LEU A 48 12.67 -13.64 -5.64
N LEU A 49 12.17 -14.11 -6.79
CA LEU A 49 10.92 -13.63 -7.37
C LEU A 49 9.71 -14.44 -6.86
N TYR A 50 9.86 -15.76 -6.81
CA TYR A 50 8.78 -16.68 -6.45
C TYR A 50 9.27 -17.74 -5.46
N ASP A 51 8.39 -18.15 -4.56
CA ASP A 51 8.60 -19.28 -3.68
C ASP A 51 8.20 -20.58 -4.38
N ILE A 52 9.19 -21.39 -4.76
CA ILE A 52 8.99 -22.64 -5.51
C ILE A 52 8.24 -23.68 -4.66
N GLU A 53 8.46 -23.67 -3.35
CA GLU A 53 7.84 -24.62 -2.42
C GLU A 53 6.38 -24.24 -2.12
N ASN A 54 6.04 -22.95 -2.26
CA ASN A 54 4.73 -22.41 -1.96
C ASN A 54 3.99 -21.93 -3.20
N ASN A 55 3.61 -22.88 -4.07
CA ASN A 55 2.75 -22.65 -5.24
C ASN A 55 3.25 -21.53 -6.18
N ARG A 56 4.58 -21.26 -6.21
CA ARG A 56 5.17 -20.15 -6.98
C ARG A 56 4.54 -18.80 -6.64
N ALA A 57 4.12 -18.62 -5.38
CA ALA A 57 3.64 -17.34 -4.89
C ALA A 57 4.78 -16.31 -4.92
N PRO A 58 4.49 -15.00 -5.11
CA PRO A 58 5.50 -13.97 -5.02
C PRO A 58 6.24 -14.02 -3.67
N TYR A 59 7.57 -13.92 -3.72
CA TYR A 59 8.40 -14.00 -2.51
C TYR A 59 8.17 -12.77 -1.62
N ARG A 60 7.99 -12.98 -0.31
CA ARG A 60 7.85 -11.87 0.65
C ARG A 60 9.15 -11.08 0.69
N HIS A 61 9.06 -9.76 0.80
CA HIS A 61 10.24 -8.87 0.76
C HIS A 61 11.08 -8.99 -0.52
N GLY A 62 10.51 -9.63 -1.55
CA GLY A 62 11.09 -9.70 -2.88
C GLY A 62 10.57 -8.59 -3.79
N PRO A 63 11.09 -8.50 -5.03
CA PRO A 63 10.72 -7.45 -5.97
C PRO A 63 9.25 -7.46 -6.38
N LEU A 64 8.57 -8.61 -6.26
CA LEU A 64 7.16 -8.82 -6.65
C LEU A 64 6.23 -8.90 -5.43
N ASP A 65 6.63 -8.38 -4.26
CA ASP A 65 5.80 -8.40 -3.06
C ASP A 65 4.43 -7.76 -3.32
N SER A 66 3.36 -8.45 -2.92
CA SER A 66 1.97 -8.04 -3.17
C SER A 66 1.58 -6.68 -2.57
N ARG A 67 2.37 -6.15 -1.64
CA ARG A 67 2.17 -4.79 -1.08
C ARG A 67 2.63 -3.69 -2.03
N LEU A 68 3.56 -4.00 -2.93
CA LEU A 68 4.09 -3.05 -3.92
C LEU A 68 3.23 -3.02 -5.18
N VAL A 69 2.70 -4.18 -5.58
CA VAL A 69 1.85 -4.31 -6.74
C VAL A 69 0.67 -5.22 -6.38
N SER A 70 -0.54 -4.65 -6.44
CA SER A 70 -1.79 -5.41 -6.42
C SER A 70 -2.11 -5.84 -7.86
N ASP A 71 -1.62 -7.00 -8.28
CA ASP A 71 -2.06 -7.60 -9.53
C ASP A 71 -3.26 -8.52 -9.28
N SER A 72 -4.40 -7.89 -8.94
CA SER A 72 -5.69 -8.56 -8.82
C SER A 72 -6.17 -9.17 -10.15
N HIS A 73 -5.72 -8.63 -11.29
CA HIS A 73 -6.03 -9.18 -12.61
C HIS A 73 -5.22 -10.44 -12.95
N TRP A 74 -3.98 -10.56 -12.46
CA TRP A 74 -3.13 -11.74 -12.71
C TRP A 74 -3.27 -12.83 -11.63
N ALA A 75 -3.64 -12.47 -10.41
CA ALA A 75 -3.88 -13.43 -9.32
C ALA A 75 -5.06 -14.39 -9.57
N GLN A 76 -5.93 -14.08 -10.53
CA GLN A 76 -7.14 -14.84 -10.81
C GLN A 76 -6.99 -15.84 -11.98
N ILE A 77 -6.02 -15.64 -12.88
CA ILE A 77 -5.79 -16.49 -14.06
C ILE A 77 -5.09 -17.81 -13.69
N SER A 78 -4.35 -17.86 -12.58
CA SER A 78 -3.68 -19.08 -12.09
C SER A 78 -4.57 -20.01 -11.26
N ARG A 79 -5.89 -19.77 -11.21
CA ARG A 79 -6.87 -20.59 -10.47
C ARG A 79 -7.83 -21.38 -11.37
N GLN A 80 -7.55 -21.48 -12.67
CA GLN A 80 -8.22 -22.40 -13.60
C GLN A 80 -7.21 -23.42 -14.12
#